data_AF-A0A5M8REN3-F1
#
_entry.id   AF-A0A5M8REN3-F1
#
_cell.length_a   1.000
_cell.length_b   1.000
_cell.length_c   1.000
_cell.angle_alpha   90.00
_cell.angle_beta   90.00
_cell.angle_gamma   90.00
#
_symmetry.space_group_name_H-M   'P 1'
#
loop_
_entity.id
_entity.type
_entity.pdbx_description
1 polymer ?
#
loop_
_entity_poly.entity_id
_entity_poly.type
_entity_poly.pdbx_seq_one_letter_code
_entity_poly.pdbx_strand_id
1 'polypeptide(L)'
;MVDFKKLSDPEWKKQWAEERKVQERLYKEKKALREKTVCFTGHRPDKLGGYDMKNPTMLKLKDKLLEVIEELITRENKSRFISGGALGTDIAAFWCVHMLKKKYPVIENIVAIPFKNQDTVWSDEQKYWYKRMLELADEIVNVEEVDKYKTGDDNPGEFSVAKMQKRNEYMVDHSQAIVAAYDGGKGGTANCLNYARRCHLGHQIWRLYPKYDFELDITFAY
;
A
#
# COMPACT_ATOMS: atom_id res chain seq x y z
N MET A 1 18.96 -16.12 -24.34
CA MET A 1 19.10 -16.79 -25.65
C MET A 1 18.26 -18.06 -25.58
N VAL A 2 17.21 -18.20 -26.41
CA VAL A 2 16.39 -19.43 -26.41
C VAL A 2 17.25 -20.52 -27.04
N ASP A 3 17.54 -21.58 -26.30
CA ASP A 3 18.26 -22.73 -26.83
C ASP A 3 17.30 -23.56 -27.70
N PHE A 4 17.34 -23.30 -29.02
CA PHE A 4 16.42 -23.89 -29.98
C PHE A 4 16.52 -25.42 -30.08
N LYS A 5 17.59 -26.04 -29.55
CA LYS A 5 17.70 -27.52 -29.47
C LYS A 5 16.75 -28.13 -28.41
N LYS A 6 16.36 -27.36 -27.39
CA LYS A 6 15.44 -27.82 -26.34
C LYS A 6 13.98 -27.86 -26.80
N LEU A 7 13.63 -27.10 -27.84
CA LEU A 7 12.27 -27.07 -28.42
C LEU A 7 11.86 -28.38 -29.10
N SER A 8 12.76 -29.33 -29.34
CA SER A 8 12.43 -30.68 -29.83
C SER A 8 12.41 -31.75 -28.74
N ASP A 9 12.92 -31.46 -27.54
CA ASP A 9 13.02 -32.40 -26.42
C ASP A 9 11.63 -32.58 -25.74
N PRO A 10 11.06 -33.80 -25.75
CA PRO A 10 9.75 -34.07 -25.15
C PRO A 10 9.70 -33.84 -23.63
N GLU A 11 10.79 -34.10 -22.92
CA GLU A 11 10.87 -33.93 -21.47
C GLU A 11 10.92 -32.45 -21.11
N TRP A 12 11.73 -31.67 -21.84
CA TRP A 12 11.75 -30.21 -21.73
C TRP A 12 10.38 -29.59 -22.05
N LYS A 13 9.69 -30.05 -23.11
CA LYS A 13 8.34 -29.56 -23.44
C LYS A 13 7.33 -29.83 -22.32
N LYS A 14 7.40 -31.00 -21.70
CA LYS A 14 6.53 -31.38 -20.58
C LYS A 14 6.80 -30.49 -19.36
N GLN A 15 8.07 -30.35 -18.97
CA GLN A 15 8.48 -29.47 -17.88
C GLN A 15 8.04 -28.02 -18.13
N TRP A 16 8.30 -27.49 -19.33
CA TRP A 16 7.91 -26.14 -19.71
C TRP A 16 6.39 -25.92 -19.65
N ALA A 17 5.60 -26.91 -20.09
CA ALA A 17 4.14 -26.86 -19.99
C ALA A 17 3.65 -26.88 -18.52
N GLU A 18 4.29 -27.67 -17.66
CA GLU A 18 4.00 -27.69 -16.22
C GLU A 18 4.36 -26.37 -15.55
N GLU A 19 5.56 -25.84 -15.80
CA GLU A 19 6.00 -24.52 -15.32
C GLU A 19 5.03 -23.41 -15.74
N ARG A 20 4.61 -23.41 -17.01
CA ARG A 20 3.61 -22.47 -17.52
C ARG A 20 2.27 -22.54 -16.80
N LYS A 21 1.77 -23.75 -16.52
CA LYS A 21 0.51 -23.94 -15.77
C LYS A 21 0.64 -23.38 -14.35
N VAL A 22 1.79 -23.61 -13.70
CA VAL A 22 2.08 -23.04 -12.37
C VAL A 22 2.12 -21.53 -12.43
N GLN A 23 2.82 -20.93 -13.40
CA GLN A 23 2.90 -19.48 -13.57
C GLN A 23 1.53 -18.85 -13.83
N GLU A 24 0.70 -19.47 -14.66
CA GLU A 24 -0.66 -19.00 -14.94
C GLU A 24 -1.54 -19.06 -13.68
N ARG A 25 -1.45 -20.14 -12.89
CA ARG A 25 -2.17 -20.24 -11.61
C ARG A 25 -1.74 -19.13 -10.64
N LEU A 26 -0.43 -18.97 -10.43
CA LEU A 26 0.12 -17.92 -9.56
C LEU A 26 -0.30 -16.52 -10.02
N TYR A 27 -0.33 -16.28 -11.33
CA TYR A 27 -0.81 -15.02 -11.90
C TYR A 27 -2.28 -14.76 -11.57
N LYS A 28 -3.15 -15.77 -11.76
CA LYS A 28 -4.58 -15.67 -11.43
C LYS A 28 -4.81 -15.40 -9.94
N GLU A 29 -4.09 -16.11 -9.07
CA GLU A 29 -4.16 -15.91 -7.62
C GLU A 29 -3.71 -14.49 -7.21
N LYS A 30 -2.57 -14.03 -7.74
CA LYS A 30 -2.08 -12.66 -7.48
C LYS A 30 -3.06 -11.60 -7.99
N LYS A 31 -3.63 -11.81 -9.17
CA LYS A 31 -4.64 -10.90 -9.75
C LYS A 31 -5.89 -10.84 -8.87
N ALA A 32 -6.43 -11.99 -8.46
CA ALA A 32 -7.60 -12.06 -7.59
C ALA A 32 -7.36 -11.41 -6.22
N LEU A 33 -6.16 -11.59 -5.65
CA LEU A 33 -5.75 -10.89 -4.43
C LEU A 33 -5.70 -9.38 -4.66
N ARG A 34 -5.03 -8.94 -5.73
CA ARG A 34 -4.89 -7.52 -6.09
C ARG A 34 -6.26 -6.84 -6.26
N GLU A 35 -7.20 -7.50 -6.92
CA GLU A 35 -8.57 -7.01 -7.13
C GLU A 35 -9.30 -6.70 -5.80
N LYS A 36 -8.98 -7.42 -4.72
CA LYS A 36 -9.54 -7.19 -3.37
C LYS A 36 -8.74 -6.22 -2.51
N THR A 37 -7.60 -5.75 -2.99
CA THR A 37 -6.66 -4.96 -2.20
C THR A 37 -6.77 -3.47 -2.48
N VAL A 38 -6.78 -2.70 -1.39
CA VAL A 38 -6.66 -1.24 -1.35
C VAL A 38 -5.31 -0.89 -0.75
N CYS A 39 -4.64 0.14 -1.26
CA CYS A 39 -3.51 0.74 -0.55
C CYS A 39 -3.76 2.22 -0.22
N PHE A 40 -3.14 2.70 0.86
CA PHE A 40 -3.24 4.09 1.28
C PHE A 40 -2.00 4.90 0.94
N THR A 41 -2.18 6.17 0.65
CA THR A 41 -1.08 7.13 0.58
C THR A 41 -1.58 8.51 0.97
N GLY A 42 -0.70 9.37 1.48
CA GLY A 42 -1.12 10.72 1.78
C GLY A 42 -0.07 11.54 2.47
N HIS A 43 -0.52 12.72 2.89
CA HIS A 43 0.33 13.70 3.53
C HIS A 43 0.86 13.26 4.89
N ARG A 44 2.00 13.86 5.23
CA ARG A 44 2.64 13.80 6.54
C ARG A 44 1.99 14.82 7.49
N PRO A 45 2.20 14.71 8.81
CA PRO A 45 1.52 15.55 9.79
C PRO A 45 1.69 17.06 9.57
N ASP A 46 2.82 17.52 9.05
CA ASP A 46 3.09 18.92 8.70
C ASP A 46 2.08 19.50 7.69
N LYS A 47 1.51 18.66 6.84
CA LYS A 47 0.46 19.04 5.87
C LYS A 47 -0.95 18.65 6.33
N LEU A 48 -1.10 18.17 7.56
CA LEU A 48 -2.36 17.69 8.16
C LEU A 48 -2.64 18.33 9.52
N GLY A 49 -2.22 19.58 9.73
CA GLY A 49 -2.51 20.33 10.95
C GLY A 49 -1.58 20.03 12.14
N GLY A 50 -0.50 19.28 11.92
CA GLY A 50 0.53 18.98 12.93
C GLY A 50 0.51 17.53 13.43
N TYR A 51 1.40 17.23 14.37
CA TYR A 51 1.66 15.87 14.87
C TYR A 51 0.64 15.37 15.90
N ASP A 52 -0.22 16.25 16.43
CA ASP A 52 -1.31 15.83 17.32
C ASP A 52 -2.40 15.12 16.49
N MET A 53 -2.57 13.81 16.69
CA MET A 53 -3.59 13.02 16.00
C MET A 53 -5.03 13.42 16.37
N LYS A 54 -5.22 14.23 17.41
CA LYS A 54 -6.51 14.78 17.83
C LYS A 54 -6.78 16.16 17.24
N ASN A 55 -5.88 16.71 16.42
CA ASN A 55 -6.13 17.98 15.76
C ASN A 55 -7.35 17.89 14.82
N PRO A 56 -8.08 19.00 14.57
CA PRO A 56 -9.32 18.98 13.80
C PRO A 56 -9.18 18.37 12.40
N THR A 57 -8.05 18.57 11.73
CA THR A 57 -7.79 18.03 10.38
C THR A 57 -7.64 16.51 10.42
N MET A 58 -6.93 15.98 11.41
CA MET A 58 -6.76 14.53 11.58
C MET A 58 -8.05 13.83 12.00
N LEU A 59 -8.87 14.47 12.84
CA LEU A 59 -10.19 13.93 13.20
C LEU A 59 -11.11 13.85 11.97
N LYS A 60 -11.13 14.89 11.14
CA LYS A 60 -11.88 14.88 9.87
C LYS A 60 -11.37 13.83 8.89
N LEU A 61 -10.04 13.71 8.74
CA LEU A 61 -9.43 12.67 7.92
C LEU A 61 -9.85 11.28 8.40
N LYS A 62 -9.84 11.03 9.71
CA LYS A 62 -10.28 9.76 10.30
C LYS A 62 -11.74 9.45 9.94
N ASP A 63 -12.64 10.42 10.11
CA ASP A 63 -14.07 10.22 9.81
C ASP A 63 -14.29 9.91 8.32
N LYS A 64 -13.59 10.63 7.42
CA LYS A 64 -13.65 10.41 5.97
C LYS A 64 -13.01 9.10 5.53
N LEU A 65 -11.92 8.68 6.18
CA LEU A 65 -11.32 7.37 5.94
C LEU A 65 -12.27 6.25 6.36
N LEU A 66 -12.96 6.37 7.50
CA LEU A 66 -13.94 5.36 7.92
C LEU A 66 -15.06 5.21 6.89
N GLU A 67 -15.61 6.32 6.39
CA GLU A 67 -16.63 6.33 5.33
C GLU A 67 -16.11 5.64 4.05
N VAL A 68 -14.96 6.05 3.54
CA VAL A 68 -14.39 5.51 2.30
C VAL A 68 -14.01 4.03 2.44
N ILE A 69 -13.40 3.64 3.55
CA ILE A 69 -13.02 2.23 3.77
C ILE A 69 -14.27 1.36 3.84
N GLU A 70 -15.32 1.81 4.54
CA GLU A 70 -16.57 1.07 4.62
C GLU A 70 -17.27 0.95 3.26
N GLU A 71 -17.23 2.00 2.43
CA GLU A 71 -17.73 1.94 1.05
C GLU A 71 -16.93 0.94 0.19
N LEU A 72 -15.60 0.96 0.30
CA LEU A 72 -14.72 0.01 -0.39
C LEU A 72 -15.01 -1.44 0.02
N ILE A 73 -15.31 -1.68 1.30
CA ILE A 73 -15.69 -3.03 1.78
C ILE A 73 -17.03 -3.44 1.19
N THR A 74 -18.04 -2.60 1.34
CA THR A 74 -19.45 -2.98 1.13
C THR A 74 -19.91 -2.91 -0.32
N ARG A 75 -19.31 -2.02 -1.14
CA ARG A 75 -19.70 -1.79 -2.54
C ARG A 75 -18.68 -2.29 -3.54
N GLU A 76 -17.40 -2.18 -3.21
CA GLU A 76 -16.29 -2.56 -4.10
C GLU A 76 -15.65 -3.92 -3.75
N ASN A 77 -16.24 -4.63 -2.78
CA ASN A 77 -15.82 -5.98 -2.34
C ASN A 77 -14.32 -6.04 -1.97
N LYS A 78 -13.79 -4.98 -1.35
CA LYS A 78 -12.40 -4.93 -0.88
C LYS A 78 -12.30 -5.57 0.49
N SER A 79 -11.26 -6.36 0.68
CA SER A 79 -11.02 -7.08 1.94
C SER A 79 -9.58 -7.01 2.41
N ARG A 80 -8.66 -6.40 1.65
CA ARG A 80 -7.24 -6.30 2.02
C ARG A 80 -6.82 -4.85 1.97
N PHE A 81 -6.17 -4.36 3.01
CA PHE A 81 -5.88 -2.95 3.17
C PHE A 81 -4.41 -2.76 3.54
N ILE A 82 -3.62 -2.14 2.65
CA ILE A 82 -2.19 -1.93 2.85
C ILE A 82 -1.92 -0.48 3.22
N SER A 83 -1.35 -0.26 4.41
CA SER A 83 -0.74 1.02 4.80
C SER A 83 0.79 0.91 4.73
N GLY A 84 1.50 2.02 4.61
CA GLY A 84 2.96 2.00 4.61
C GLY A 84 3.63 2.35 5.93
N GLY A 85 2.83 2.38 7.01
CA GLY A 85 3.29 2.63 8.38
C GLY A 85 3.89 4.01 8.64
N ALA A 86 3.72 4.95 7.72
CA ALA A 86 4.31 6.27 7.76
C ALA A 86 3.46 7.25 8.60
N LEU A 87 4.07 8.10 9.45
CA LEU A 87 3.34 9.15 10.17
C LEU A 87 2.42 9.97 9.26
N GLY A 88 1.25 10.34 9.79
CA GLY A 88 0.19 11.04 9.06
C GLY A 88 -0.87 10.07 8.54
N THR A 89 -1.13 10.15 7.23
CA THR A 89 -2.23 9.41 6.58
C THR A 89 -2.13 7.90 6.76
N ASP A 90 -0.95 7.29 6.60
CA ASP A 90 -0.82 5.83 6.66
C ASP A 90 -1.16 5.28 8.07
N ILE A 91 -0.71 5.95 9.14
CA ILE A 91 -1.09 5.59 10.52
C ILE A 91 -2.60 5.77 10.74
N ALA A 92 -3.19 6.88 10.29
CA ALA A 92 -4.62 7.11 10.44
C ALA A 92 -5.45 6.02 9.72
N ALA A 93 -5.06 5.67 8.50
CA ALA A 93 -5.70 4.63 7.70
C ALA A 93 -5.62 3.27 8.38
N PHE A 94 -4.45 2.87 8.89
CA PHE A 94 -4.31 1.62 9.64
C PHE A 94 -5.31 1.54 10.80
N TRP A 95 -5.41 2.58 11.62
CA TRP A 95 -6.30 2.56 12.78
C TRP A 95 -7.77 2.56 12.38
N CYS A 96 -8.14 3.23 11.27
CA CYS A 96 -9.50 3.17 10.74
C CYS A 96 -9.87 1.75 10.26
N VAL A 97 -8.98 1.08 9.53
CA VAL A 97 -9.18 -0.34 9.14
C VAL A 97 -9.29 -1.22 10.39
N HIS A 98 -8.42 -1.05 11.38
CA HIS A 98 -8.46 -1.81 12.63
C HIS A 98 -9.78 -1.60 13.40
N MET A 99 -10.32 -0.37 13.42
CA MET A 99 -11.65 -0.10 14.00
C MET A 99 -12.75 -0.84 13.24
N LEU A 100 -12.72 -0.80 11.91
CA LEU A 100 -13.71 -1.44 11.05
C LEU A 100 -13.63 -2.97 11.09
N LYS A 101 -12.48 -3.58 11.41
CA LYS A 101 -12.37 -5.04 11.63
C LYS A 101 -13.35 -5.57 12.69
N LYS A 102 -13.74 -4.76 13.68
CA LYS A 102 -14.75 -5.16 14.67
C LYS A 102 -16.11 -5.43 14.02
N LYS A 103 -16.45 -4.65 12.99
CA LYS A 103 -17.70 -4.80 12.20
C LYS A 103 -17.54 -5.77 11.04
N TYR A 104 -16.35 -5.84 10.44
CA TYR A 104 -16.02 -6.67 9.29
C TYR A 104 -14.80 -7.57 9.59
N PRO A 105 -14.94 -8.66 10.36
CA PRO A 105 -13.80 -9.48 10.81
C PRO A 105 -12.99 -10.14 9.70
N VAL A 106 -13.55 -10.21 8.48
CA VAL A 106 -12.91 -10.82 7.29
C VAL A 106 -11.86 -9.92 6.63
N ILE A 107 -11.80 -8.63 6.98
CA ILE A 107 -10.83 -7.73 6.35
C ILE A 107 -9.44 -7.88 6.98
N GLU A 108 -8.41 -7.77 6.15
CA GLU A 108 -7.00 -7.84 6.51
C GLU A 108 -6.38 -6.44 6.52
N ASN A 109 -5.62 -6.14 7.58
CA ASN A 109 -4.89 -4.89 7.77
C ASN A 109 -3.39 -5.15 7.70
N ILE A 110 -2.78 -4.72 6.61
CA ILE A 110 -1.41 -5.04 6.21
C ILE A 110 -0.54 -3.79 6.33
N VAL A 111 0.68 -3.94 6.84
CA VAL A 111 1.66 -2.85 6.92
C VAL A 111 2.88 -3.18 6.05
N ALA A 112 3.08 -2.39 4.99
CA ALA A 112 4.27 -2.45 4.15
C ALA A 112 5.32 -1.44 4.65
N ILE A 113 6.31 -1.90 5.41
CA ILE A 113 7.39 -1.04 5.90
C ILE A 113 8.50 -0.98 4.84
N PRO A 114 9.12 0.19 4.60
CA PRO A 114 10.19 0.31 3.61
C PRO A 114 11.50 -0.32 4.09
N PHE A 115 11.74 -0.29 5.40
CA PHE A 115 12.91 -0.85 6.08
C PHE A 115 12.61 -0.99 7.59
N LYS A 116 13.39 -1.82 8.29
CA LYS A 116 13.12 -2.18 9.71
C LYS A 116 13.09 -0.98 10.67
N ASN A 117 14.05 -0.05 10.55
CA ASN A 117 14.23 1.02 11.52
C ASN A 117 13.57 2.34 11.07
N GLN A 118 12.35 2.28 10.51
CA GLN A 118 11.64 3.47 10.00
C GLN A 118 11.34 4.52 11.08
N ASP A 119 11.14 4.10 12.33
CA ASP A 119 10.70 4.95 13.43
C ASP A 119 11.86 5.56 14.25
N THR A 120 13.13 5.34 13.87
CA THR A 120 14.30 5.71 14.69
C THR A 120 14.30 7.16 15.16
N VAL A 121 13.90 8.09 14.30
CA VAL A 121 13.90 9.54 14.56
C VAL A 121 12.57 10.08 15.12
N TRP A 122 11.61 9.21 15.44
CA TRP A 122 10.30 9.61 15.95
C TRP A 122 10.29 9.79 17.47
N SER A 123 9.31 10.52 17.99
CA SER A 123 9.10 10.67 19.43
C SER A 123 8.72 9.34 20.08
N ASP A 124 8.89 9.22 21.39
CA ASP A 124 8.55 7.98 22.11
C ASP A 124 7.07 7.62 22.00
N GLU A 125 6.19 8.62 22.01
CA GLU A 125 4.75 8.43 21.77
C GLU A 125 4.49 7.88 20.35
N GLN A 126 5.15 8.43 19.33
CA GLN A 126 5.01 7.98 17.95
C GLN A 126 5.53 6.54 17.79
N LYS A 127 6.67 6.21 18.39
CA LYS A 127 7.24 4.86 18.42
C LYS A 127 6.31 3.88 19.14
N TYR A 128 5.71 4.29 20.25
CA TYR A 128 4.74 3.47 20.98
C TYR A 128 3.56 3.10 20.08
N TRP A 129 2.89 4.08 19.47
CA TRP A 129 1.75 3.81 18.59
C TRP A 129 2.12 3.03 17.33
N TYR A 130 3.30 3.28 16.77
CA TYR A 130 3.82 2.51 15.63
C TYR A 130 4.05 1.03 15.99
N LYS A 131 4.68 0.74 17.14
CA LYS A 131 4.85 -0.64 17.62
C LYS A 131 3.51 -1.33 17.87
N ARG A 132 2.56 -0.63 18.50
CA ARG A 132 1.19 -1.14 18.69
C ARG A 132 0.49 -1.42 17.36
N MET A 133 0.70 -0.59 16.34
CA MET A 133 0.20 -0.85 14.99
C MET A 133 0.80 -2.14 14.42
N LEU A 134 2.13 -2.32 14.49
CA LEU A 134 2.78 -3.53 13.98
C LEU A 134 2.29 -4.79 14.70
N GLU A 135 2.14 -4.75 16.03
CA GLU A 135 1.61 -5.86 16.84
C GLU A 135 0.17 -6.27 16.47
N LEU A 136 -0.62 -5.33 15.93
CA LEU A 136 -2.03 -5.55 15.57
C LEU A 136 -2.25 -5.78 14.07
N ALA A 137 -1.20 -5.68 13.26
CA ALA A 137 -1.27 -5.95 11.83
C ALA A 137 -1.47 -7.45 11.57
N ASP A 138 -2.28 -7.79 10.56
CA ASP A 138 -2.43 -9.18 10.13
C ASP A 138 -1.20 -9.68 9.37
N GLU A 139 -0.52 -8.76 8.68
CA GLU A 139 0.70 -9.02 7.94
C GLU A 139 1.61 -7.78 7.99
N ILE A 140 2.90 -8.01 8.21
CA ILE A 140 3.94 -6.99 8.09
C ILE A 140 4.87 -7.40 6.96
N VAL A 141 5.04 -6.53 5.97
CA VAL A 141 5.91 -6.76 4.82
C VAL A 141 7.10 -5.81 4.93
N ASN A 142 8.31 -6.35 5.09
CA ASN A 142 9.54 -5.58 4.95
C ASN A 142 9.93 -5.49 3.47
N VAL A 143 9.63 -4.37 2.82
CA VAL A 143 9.73 -4.24 1.36
C VAL A 143 11.17 -4.33 0.86
N GLU A 144 12.17 -3.86 1.63
CA GLU A 144 13.58 -3.98 1.24
C GLU A 144 14.05 -5.45 1.12
N GLU A 145 13.37 -6.40 1.76
CA GLU A 145 13.70 -7.82 1.70
C GLU A 145 13.07 -8.51 0.47
N VAL A 146 12.10 -7.86 -0.20
CA VAL A 146 11.41 -8.43 -1.36
C VAL A 146 12.24 -8.20 -2.62
N ASP A 147 12.66 -9.29 -3.29
CA ASP A 147 13.61 -9.25 -4.42
C ASP A 147 13.28 -8.22 -5.51
N LYS A 148 12.00 -8.10 -5.89
CA LYS A 148 11.55 -7.12 -6.92
C LYS A 148 11.76 -5.66 -6.50
N TYR A 149 11.77 -5.38 -5.20
CA TYR A 149 11.78 -4.03 -4.63
C TYR A 149 13.08 -3.71 -3.89
N LYS A 150 14.07 -4.60 -3.93
CA LYS A 150 15.42 -4.33 -3.45
C LYS A 150 16.01 -3.10 -4.14
N THR A 151 16.68 -2.28 -3.35
CA THR A 151 17.50 -1.17 -3.83
C THR A 151 18.96 -1.61 -3.84
N GLY A 152 19.79 -1.06 -4.73
CA GLY A 152 21.25 -1.24 -4.67
C GLY A 152 21.90 -0.39 -3.57
N ASP A 153 21.23 -0.23 -2.44
CA ASP A 153 21.66 0.57 -1.29
C ASP A 153 22.36 -0.34 -0.29
N ASP A 154 23.56 0.03 0.15
CA ASP A 154 24.41 -0.80 1.00
C ASP A 154 24.08 -0.68 2.50
N ASN A 155 23.05 0.09 2.89
CA ASN A 155 22.65 0.29 4.29
C ASN A 155 21.31 -0.40 4.61
N PRO A 156 21.26 -1.73 4.77
CA PRO A 156 20.02 -2.46 5.07
C PRO A 156 19.40 -2.01 6.39
N GLY A 157 18.08 -1.92 6.45
CA GLY A 157 17.37 -1.49 7.66
C GLY A 157 17.35 0.02 7.90
N GLU A 158 18.09 0.81 7.13
CA GLU A 158 18.20 2.27 7.31
C GLU A 158 17.41 3.08 6.28
N PHE A 159 17.25 4.38 6.59
CA PHE A 159 16.53 5.34 5.77
C PHE A 159 17.17 5.54 4.40
N SER A 160 16.34 5.40 3.37
CA SER A 160 16.71 5.71 2.00
C SER A 160 15.47 6.14 1.24
N VAL A 161 15.58 7.26 0.51
CA VAL A 161 14.48 7.77 -0.34
C VAL A 161 14.07 6.72 -1.37
N ALA A 162 15.03 5.93 -1.89
CA ALA A 162 14.75 4.84 -2.82
C ALA A 162 13.87 3.76 -2.18
N LYS A 163 14.16 3.35 -0.93
CA LYS A 163 13.34 2.36 -0.20
C LYS A 163 11.93 2.88 0.09
N MET A 164 11.80 4.15 0.46
CA MET A 164 10.49 4.80 0.63
C MET A 164 9.65 4.74 -0.66
N GLN A 165 10.30 4.99 -1.81
CA GLN A 165 9.64 4.89 -3.11
C GLN A 165 9.32 3.44 -3.48
N LYS A 166 10.24 2.49 -3.24
CA LYS A 166 10.01 1.06 -3.48
C LYS A 166 8.87 0.48 -2.66
N ARG A 167 8.68 0.96 -1.43
CA ARG A 167 7.48 0.67 -0.63
C ARG A 167 6.22 1.16 -1.31
N ASN A 168 6.19 2.37 -1.85
CA ASN A 168 5.01 2.86 -2.60
C ASN A 168 4.75 2.01 -3.86
N GLU A 169 5.80 1.62 -4.59
CA GLU A 169 5.68 0.74 -5.76
C GLU A 169 5.10 -0.62 -5.37
N TYR A 170 5.59 -1.23 -4.29
CA TYR A 170 5.02 -2.46 -3.74
C TYR A 170 3.52 -2.31 -3.45
N MET A 171 3.12 -1.24 -2.76
CA MET A 171 1.72 -1.01 -2.40
C MET A 171 0.81 -0.86 -3.64
N VAL A 172 1.28 -0.12 -4.64
CA VAL A 172 0.55 0.08 -5.91
C VAL A 172 0.45 -1.23 -6.68
N ASP A 173 1.55 -1.98 -6.81
CA ASP A 173 1.58 -3.22 -7.58
C ASP A 173 0.67 -4.31 -7.00
N HIS A 174 0.41 -4.27 -5.68
CA HIS A 174 -0.41 -5.26 -4.99
C HIS A 174 -1.85 -4.79 -4.72
N SER A 175 -2.26 -3.61 -5.19
CA SER A 175 -3.60 -3.06 -5.02
C SER A 175 -4.31 -2.76 -6.34
N GLN A 176 -5.66 -2.75 -6.29
CA GLN A 176 -6.52 -2.31 -7.40
C GLN A 176 -7.15 -0.94 -7.10
N ALA A 177 -7.27 -0.56 -5.83
CA ALA A 177 -7.74 0.76 -5.43
C ALA A 177 -6.70 1.47 -4.57
N ILE A 178 -6.60 2.78 -4.72
CA ILE A 178 -5.66 3.63 -3.98
C ILE A 178 -6.47 4.74 -3.31
N VAL A 179 -6.44 4.80 -1.98
CA VAL A 179 -7.04 5.91 -1.22
C VAL A 179 -5.94 6.93 -0.92
N ALA A 180 -6.13 8.15 -1.41
CA ALA A 180 -5.11 9.20 -1.37
C ALA A 180 -5.59 10.47 -0.67
N ALA A 181 -5.08 10.77 0.53
CA ALA A 181 -5.28 12.07 1.17
C ALA A 181 -4.26 13.08 0.59
N TYR A 182 -4.65 13.77 -0.49
CA TYR A 182 -3.72 14.46 -1.37
C TYR A 182 -4.23 15.79 -1.93
N ASP A 183 -3.49 16.86 -1.70
CA ASP A 183 -3.86 18.22 -2.12
C ASP A 183 -3.33 18.63 -3.51
N GLY A 184 -2.55 17.77 -4.19
CA GLY A 184 -2.00 18.07 -5.51
C GLY A 184 -0.55 18.57 -5.49
N GLY A 185 0.03 18.83 -4.31
CA GLY A 185 1.39 19.31 -4.17
C GLY A 185 2.47 18.25 -4.41
N LYS A 186 3.71 18.66 -4.64
CA LYS A 186 4.84 17.72 -4.81
C LYS A 186 5.09 16.91 -3.52
N GLY A 187 5.58 15.68 -3.68
CA GLY A 187 5.99 14.81 -2.56
C GLY A 187 5.81 13.33 -2.83
N GLY A 188 5.97 12.50 -1.79
CA GLY A 188 5.87 11.04 -1.89
C GLY A 188 4.51 10.55 -2.42
N THR A 189 3.41 11.17 -1.99
CA THR A 189 2.06 10.87 -2.49
C THR A 189 1.92 11.15 -3.99
N ALA A 190 2.49 12.26 -4.47
CA ALA A 190 2.52 12.58 -5.89
C ALA A 190 3.29 11.51 -6.68
N ASN A 191 4.45 11.09 -6.16
CA ASN A 191 5.26 10.04 -6.78
C ASN A 191 4.53 8.69 -6.80
N CYS A 192 3.81 8.34 -5.73
CA CYS A 192 2.97 7.14 -5.65
C CYS A 192 1.88 7.14 -6.73
N LEU A 193 1.10 8.22 -6.83
CA LEU A 193 0.03 8.33 -7.83
C LEU A 193 0.57 8.39 -9.26
N ASN A 194 1.73 9.03 -9.48
CA ASN A 194 2.39 9.03 -10.79
C ASN A 194 2.94 7.66 -11.16
N TYR A 195 3.35 6.84 -10.19
CA TYR A 195 3.72 5.45 -10.46
C TYR A 195 2.49 4.62 -10.85
N ALA A 196 1.37 4.76 -10.12
CA ALA A 196 0.11 4.09 -10.46
C ALA A 196 -0.35 4.39 -11.90
N ARG A 197 -0.25 5.64 -12.34
CA ARG A 197 -0.57 6.03 -13.73
C ARG A 197 0.36 5.44 -14.79
N ARG A 198 1.62 5.15 -14.46
CA ARG A 198 2.61 4.63 -15.41
C ARG A 198 2.62 3.11 -15.51
N CYS A 199 2.11 2.41 -14.50
CA CYS A 199 2.12 0.94 -14.50
C CYS A 199 0.95 0.32 -15.30
N HIS A 200 -0.04 1.13 -15.72
CA HIS A 200 -1.18 0.71 -16.55
C HIS A 200 -1.94 -0.51 -15.99
N LEU A 201 -2.06 -0.58 -14.66
CA LEU A 201 -2.78 -1.66 -13.98
C LEU A 201 -4.27 -1.32 -13.71
N GLY A 202 -4.75 -0.17 -14.19
CA GLY A 202 -6.17 0.21 -14.12
C GLY A 202 -6.65 0.58 -12.72
N HIS A 203 -5.82 1.21 -11.89
CA HIS A 203 -6.18 1.52 -10.50
C HIS A 203 -7.34 2.50 -10.40
N GLN A 204 -8.26 2.25 -9.48
CA GLN A 204 -9.24 3.24 -9.03
C GLN A 204 -8.58 4.13 -7.97
N ILE A 205 -8.54 5.45 -8.19
CA ILE A 205 -7.95 6.42 -7.27
C ILE A 205 -9.09 7.14 -6.53
N TRP A 206 -9.20 6.88 -5.24
CA TRP A 206 -10.13 7.52 -4.30
C TRP A 206 -9.39 8.65 -3.59
N ARG A 207 -9.46 9.86 -4.15
CA ARG A 207 -8.72 11.00 -3.64
C ARG A 207 -9.58 11.81 -2.69
N LEU A 208 -9.10 11.95 -1.45
CA LEU A 208 -9.62 12.87 -0.45
C LEU A 208 -8.81 14.17 -0.51
N TYR A 209 -9.45 15.32 -0.76
CA TYR A 209 -8.76 16.61 -0.85
C TYR A 209 -8.66 17.32 0.51
N PRO A 210 -7.48 17.35 1.18
CA PRO A 210 -7.39 17.89 2.54
C PRO A 210 -7.76 19.38 2.65
N LYS A 211 -7.63 20.14 1.55
CA LYS A 211 -7.97 21.57 1.49
C LYS A 211 -9.46 21.85 1.26
N TYR A 212 -10.22 20.84 0.83
CA TYR A 212 -11.65 20.96 0.52
C TYR A 212 -12.45 20.00 1.41
N ASP A 213 -12.21 20.08 2.72
CA ASP A 213 -12.87 19.25 3.74
C ASP A 213 -12.85 17.74 3.44
N PHE A 214 -11.77 17.28 2.81
CA PHE A 214 -11.62 15.90 2.33
C PHE A 214 -12.76 15.44 1.42
N GLU A 215 -13.27 16.34 0.56
CA GLU A 215 -14.14 15.98 -0.55
C GLU A 215 -13.50 14.84 -1.36
N LEU A 216 -14.33 13.88 -1.74
CA LEU A 216 -13.92 12.67 -2.43
C LEU A 216 -14.08 12.83 -3.94
N ASP A 217 -13.03 12.49 -4.66
CA ASP A 217 -13.00 12.37 -6.12
C ASP A 217 -12.48 10.99 -6.50
N ILE A 218 -13.21 10.31 -7.38
CA ILE A 218 -12.89 8.96 -7.82
C ILE A 218 -12.51 9.02 -9.30
N THR A 219 -11.26 8.68 -9.58
CA THR A 219 -10.71 8.65 -10.95
C THR A 219 -10.10 7.28 -11.23
N PHE A 220 -9.70 7.05 -12.48
CA PHE A 220 -9.02 5.83 -12.88
C PHE A 220 -7.64 6.16 -13.47
N ALA A 221 -6.64 5.38 -13.08
CA ALA A 221 -5.31 5.38 -13.68
C ALA A 221 -5.25 4.29 -14.75
N TYR A 222 -5.55 4.68 -16.00
CA TYR A 222 -5.40 3.84 -17.18
C TYR A 222 -3.98 3.87 -17.71
#